data_AF-A0A7R8P7T8-F1
#
_entry.id   AF-A0A7R8P7T8-F1
#
_cell.length_a   1.000
_cell.length_b   1.000
_cell.length_c   1.000
_cell.angle_alpha   90.00
_cell.angle_beta   90.00
_cell.angle_gamma   90.00
#
_symmetry.space_group_name_H-M   'P 1'
#
loop_
_entity.id
_entity.type
_entity.pdbx_description
1 polymer ?
#
loop_
_entity_poly.entity_id
_entity_poly.type
_entity_poly.pdbx_seq_one_letter_code
_entity_poly.pdbx_strand_id
1 'polypeptide(L)' 'MRAHPLGKESVRIGTCVEDHPGMVVAATGLGGTRVVDMPLGEQLPRIC' A
#
# COMPACT_ATOMS: atom_id res chain seq x y z
N MET A 1 -4.41 -17.82 2.87
CA MET A 1 -4.66 -17.30 1.51
C MET A 1 -3.92 -18.05 0.41
N ARG A 2 -2.61 -18.32 0.55
CA ARG A 2 -1.80 -18.94 -0.52
C ARG A 2 -2.25 -20.33 -1.02
N ALA A 3 -3.03 -21.06 -0.22
CA ALA A 3 -3.62 -22.33 -0.65
C ALA A 3 -4.75 -22.18 -1.68
N HIS A 4 -5.35 -20.98 -1.80
CA HIS A 4 -6.37 -20.72 -2.80
C HIS A 4 -5.73 -20.37 -4.16
N PRO A 5 -6.26 -20.85 -5.30
CA PRO A 5 -5.68 -20.58 -6.63
C PRO A 5 -5.45 -19.10 -6.94
N LEU A 6 -6.36 -18.21 -6.51
CA LEU A 6 -6.24 -16.75 -6.68
C LEU A 6 -5.30 -16.08 -5.65
N GLY A 7 -4.89 -16.81 -4.61
CA GLY A 7 -4.10 -16.27 -3.50
C GLY A 7 -2.60 -16.54 -3.61
N LYS A 8 -2.12 -17.11 -4.73
CA LYS A 8 -0.72 -17.54 -4.91
C LYS A 8 0.27 -16.41 -4.59
N GLU A 9 -0.01 -15.21 -5.05
CA GLU A 9 0.84 -14.03 -4.87
C GLU A 9 0.52 -13.21 -3.61
N SER A 10 -0.33 -13.72 -2.71
CA SER A 10 -0.68 -12.97 -1.50
C SER A 10 0.54 -12.75 -0.60
N VAL A 11 0.70 -11.52 -0.12
CA VAL A 11 1.81 -11.12 0.75
C VAL A 11 1.37 -10.01 1.71
N ARG A 12 1.98 -9.96 2.90
CA ARG A 12 1.77 -8.86 3.85
C ARG A 12 2.61 -7.66 3.42
N ILE A 13 1.98 -6.51 3.20
CA ILE A 13 2.66 -5.30 2.71
C ILE A 13 2.95 -4.26 3.80
N GLY A 14 2.48 -4.48 5.04
CA GLY A 14 2.66 -3.53 6.13
C GLY A 14 1.95 -3.95 7.41
N THR A 15 1.89 -3.00 8.35
CA THR A 15 1.26 -3.12 9.67
C THR A 15 0.67 -1.78 10.10
N CYS A 16 -0.37 -1.79 10.93
CA CYS A 16 -0.85 -0.58 11.60
C CYS A 16 0.07 -0.25 12.78
N VAL A 17 0.34 1.04 12.99
CA VAL A 17 1.21 1.56 14.06
C VAL A 17 0.58 2.81 14.68
N GLU A 18 1.03 3.19 15.88
CA GLU A 18 0.52 4.37 16.59
C GLU A 18 1.24 5.66 16.19
N ASP A 19 2.46 5.58 15.65
CA ASP A 19 3.36 6.72 15.43
C ASP A 19 2.88 7.74 14.38
N HIS A 20 1.95 7.33 13.50
CA HIS A 20 1.54 8.10 12.32
C HIS A 20 0.00 8.12 12.17
N PRO A 21 -0.74 8.71 13.12
CA PRO A 21 -2.19 8.72 13.07
C PRO A 21 -2.67 9.50 11.83
N GLY A 22 -3.58 8.88 11.06
CA GLY A 22 -4.16 9.48 9.86
C GLY A 22 -3.24 9.52 8.64
N MET A 23 -2.09 8.83 8.68
CA MET A 23 -1.13 8.81 7.57
C MET A 23 -0.80 7.38 7.13
N VAL A 24 -0.44 7.25 5.85
CA VAL A 24 0.18 6.04 5.30
C VAL A 24 1.61 6.36 4.94
N VAL A 25 2.56 5.61 5.49
CA VAL A 25 3.99 5.71 5.15
C VAL A 25 4.47 4.41 4.54
N ALA A 26 5.31 4.52 3.51
CA ALA A 26 5.95 3.39 2.85
C ALA A 26 7.45 3.38 3.13
N ALA A 27 7.98 2.22 3.51
CA ALA A 27 9.42 2.00 3.56
C ALA A 27 9.99 2.02 2.13
N THR A 28 11.12 2.70 1.95
CA THR A 28 11.82 2.80 0.68
C THR A 28 13.02 1.84 0.65
N GLY A 29 13.47 1.46 -0.54
CA GLY A 29 14.65 0.61 -0.71
C GLY A 29 15.97 1.25 -0.24
N LEU A 30 15.96 2.55 0.07
CA LEU A 30 17.12 3.31 0.57
C LEU A 30 17.19 3.38 2.10
N GLY A 31 16.25 2.74 2.80
CA GLY A 31 16.22 2.69 4.28
C GLY A 31 15.48 3.86 4.95
N GLY A 32 14.89 4.78 4.19
CA GLY A 32 14.00 5.82 4.70
C GLY A 32 12.52 5.48 4.50
N THR A 33 11.64 6.34 5.00
CA THR A 33 10.18 6.28 4.76
C THR A 33 9.73 7.45 3.89
N ARG A 34 8.63 7.25 3.15
CA ARG A 34 7.93 8.33 2.43
C ARG A 34 6.45 8.29 2.72
N VAL A 35 5.79 9.45 2.72
CA VAL A 35 4.33 9.54 2.80
C VAL A 35 3.71 9.04 1.50
N VAL A 36 2.61 8.30 1.61
CA VAL A 36 1.76 7.92 0.47
C VAL A 36 0.53 8.83 0.50
N ASP A 37 0.58 9.88 -0.31
CA ASP A 37 -0.52 10.83 -0.41
C ASP A 37 -1.72 10.23 -1.16
N MET A 38 -2.90 10.75 -0.85
CA MET A 38 -4.11 10.44 -1.60
C MET A 38 -3.98 11.02 -3.03
N PRO A 39 -4.29 10.24 -4.08
CA PRO A 39 -4.38 10.78 -5.43
C PRO A 39 -5.43 11.91 -5.50
N LEU A 40 -5.14 12.96 -6.28
CA LEU A 40 -6.07 14.06 -6.52
C LEU A 40 -7.36 13.62 -7.24
N GLY A 41 -7.31 12.50 -7.95
CA GLY A 41 -8.41 11.90 -8.70
C GLY A 41 -7.93 10.68 -9.49
N GLU A 42 -8.82 10.09 -10.28
CA GLU A 42 -8.48 9.00 -11.20
C GLU A 42 -7.70 9.55 -12.41
N GLN A 43 -6.64 8.85 -12.82
CA GLN A 43 -5.78 9.26 -13.93
C GLN A 43 -6.25 8.73 -15.29
N LEU A 44 -6.96 7.60 -15.31
CA LEU A 44 -7.36 6.92 -16.53
C LEU A 44 -8.88 6.94 -16.74
N PRO A 45 -9.36 7.48 -17.87
CA PRO A 45 -10.80 7.55 -18.12
C PRO A 45 -11.38 6.14 -18.32
N ARG A 46 -12.40 5.81 -17.51
CA ARG A 46 -13.15 4.53 -17.56
C ARG A 46 -12.28 3.28 -17.30
N ILE A 47 -11.45 3.31 -16.25
CA ILE A 47 -10.57 2.19 -15.86
C ILE A 47 -11.27 1.07 -15.08
N CYS A 48 -12.55 1.25 -14.74
CA CYS A 48 -13.36 0.26 -14.04
C CYS A 48 -14.33 -0.43 -15.00
#